data_AF-A0A8S1MBZ0-F1
#
_entry.id   AF-A0A8S1MBZ0-F1
#
_cell.length_a   1.000
_cell.length_b   1.000
_cell.length_c   1.000
_cell.angle_alpha   90.00
_cell.angle_beta   90.00
_cell.angle_gamma   90.00
#
_symmetry.space_group_name_H-M   'P 1'
#
loop_
_entity.id
_entity.type
_entity.pdbx_description
1 polymer ?
#
loop_
_entity_poly.entity_id
_entity_poly.type
_entity_poly.pdbx_seq_one_letter_code
_entity_poly.pdbx_strand_id
1 'polypeptide(L)'
;MLIETSHQDIIHDIAFNFDGNRFATASSDQTMRVYNKVDGKWEKSAECKFHDGPIWKIRWADPKFGQLIATCSQDKGVGVWEEKKFLQESPSGQKQIIVQWKQRILILESKEAVADIQFGSKSNGLLLAIAYVDGKLQIHRAHEQNQFIKEGEDVHIMDYGLRAISWNRAPLEREMLVAAGNAEQQKYLSKIKIDHSHSMKTMAIWMLQYENQKLGMKKIHEFEEEKTINDVQWANQNGKSFHLIASASIEGVKIWQIKIVKETEVEKMKVFNINRETKPNYQAYRVSWNILATLLAVSCESKKIDENQNQVTSREVRIYQNQNGSWVAKGIIQEANFLRESLSMQQFIANGLIS
;
A
#
# COMPACT_ATOMS: atom_id res chain seq x y z
N MET A 1 21.34 -8.72 7.19
CA MET A 1 21.64 -7.74 8.26
C MET A 1 20.36 -7.54 9.08
N LEU A 2 20.31 -7.96 10.35
CA LEU A 2 19.13 -7.69 11.19
C LEU A 2 19.14 -6.20 11.58
N ILE A 3 18.03 -5.48 11.41
CA ILE A 3 17.90 -4.09 11.86
C ILE A 3 17.11 -4.09 13.17
N GLU A 4 17.74 -3.72 14.28
CA GLU A 4 16.99 -3.45 15.51
C GLU A 4 16.23 -2.13 15.34
N THR A 5 14.92 -2.23 15.20
CA THR A 5 14.03 -1.07 15.03
C THR A 5 13.72 -0.37 16.36
N SER A 6 14.16 -0.95 17.48
CA SER A 6 13.92 -0.49 18.84
C SER A 6 12.44 -0.24 19.18
N HIS A 7 11.49 -0.69 18.36
CA HIS A 7 10.06 -0.48 18.59
C HIS A 7 9.64 -1.23 19.85
N GLN A 8 8.71 -0.65 20.60
CA GLN A 8 8.24 -1.26 21.85
C GLN A 8 7.14 -2.28 21.62
N ASP A 9 6.64 -2.36 20.40
CA ASP A 9 5.54 -3.24 20.00
C ASP A 9 5.63 -3.62 18.51
N ILE A 10 4.65 -4.37 18.01
CA ILE A 10 4.60 -4.96 16.67
C ILE A 10 4.61 -3.87 15.59
N ILE A 11 5.43 -4.09 14.56
CA ILE A 11 5.45 -3.26 13.35
C ILE A 11 4.36 -3.77 12.40
N HIS A 12 3.50 -2.86 11.95
CA HIS A 12 2.41 -3.17 11.03
C HIS A 12 2.75 -2.91 9.56
N ASP A 13 3.57 -1.89 9.28
CA ASP A 13 3.91 -1.52 7.90
C ASP A 13 5.30 -0.87 7.82
N ILE A 14 5.94 -1.02 6.66
CA ILE A 14 7.25 -0.48 6.35
C ILE A 14 7.23 0.06 4.93
N ALA A 15 7.66 1.29 4.74
CA ALA A 15 7.77 1.89 3.41
C ALA A 15 9.14 2.53 3.19
N PHE A 16 9.76 2.22 2.06
CA PHE A 16 10.98 2.88 1.60
C PHE A 16 10.64 4.19 0.89
N ASN A 17 11.55 5.16 0.98
CA ASN A 17 11.49 6.32 0.12
C ASN A 17 11.85 5.94 -1.33
N PHE A 18 11.64 6.86 -2.26
CA PHE A 18 11.86 6.61 -3.69
C PHE A 18 13.30 6.15 -4.00
N ASP A 19 14.29 6.72 -3.33
CA ASP A 19 15.72 6.41 -3.57
C ASP A 19 16.20 5.13 -2.87
N GLY A 20 15.38 4.50 -2.02
CA GLY A 20 15.75 3.32 -1.24
C GLY A 20 16.81 3.56 -0.15
N ASN A 21 17.22 4.81 0.07
CA ASN A 21 18.22 5.20 1.08
C ASN A 21 17.58 5.53 2.44
N ARG A 22 16.26 5.59 2.50
CA ARG A 22 15.48 5.79 3.73
C ARG A 22 14.31 4.84 3.76
N PHE A 23 13.90 4.45 4.96
CA PHE A 23 12.60 3.82 5.15
C PHE A 23 11.95 4.35 6.41
N ALA A 24 10.64 4.19 6.49
CA ALA A 24 9.86 4.51 7.65
C ALA A 24 9.03 3.30 8.09
N THR A 25 8.83 3.18 9.40
CA THR A 25 8.10 2.09 10.04
C THR A 25 6.89 2.65 10.79
N ALA A 26 5.81 1.88 10.78
CA ALA A 26 4.58 2.14 11.52
C ALA A 26 4.33 1.00 12.51
N SER A 27 4.07 1.33 13.77
CA SER A 27 4.01 0.37 14.88
C SER A 27 2.76 0.52 15.75
N SER A 28 2.42 -0.55 16.46
CA SER A 28 1.41 -0.54 17.53
C SER A 28 1.80 0.37 18.70
N ASP A 29 3.09 0.68 18.86
CA ASP A 29 3.59 1.62 19.88
C ASP A 29 3.23 3.09 19.62
N GLN A 30 2.39 3.34 18.61
CA GLN A 30 1.86 4.66 18.24
C GLN A 30 2.92 5.60 17.64
N THR A 31 4.12 5.08 17.33
CA THR A 31 5.21 5.87 16.76
C THR A 31 5.49 5.52 15.30
N MET A 32 5.75 6.57 14.52
CA MET A 32 6.42 6.46 13.25
C MET A 32 7.92 6.67 13.47
N ARG A 33 8.77 5.82 12.90
CA ARG A 33 10.22 6.02 12.92
C ARG A 33 10.79 6.05 11.52
N VAL A 34 11.77 6.92 11.29
CA VAL A 34 12.45 7.08 10.00
C VAL A 34 13.91 6.68 10.15
N TYR A 35 14.40 5.84 9.26
CA TYR A 35 15.76 5.33 9.24
C TYR A 35 16.47 5.79 7.99
N ASN A 36 17.72 6.20 8.15
CA ASN A 36 18.60 6.57 7.06
C ASN A 36 19.68 5.51 6.90
N LYS A 37 20.10 5.28 5.65
CA LYS A 37 21.26 4.46 5.35
C LYS A 37 22.52 5.32 5.39
N VAL A 38 23.40 5.06 6.35
CA VAL A 38 24.69 5.73 6.54
C VAL A 38 25.77 4.65 6.52
N ASP A 39 26.73 4.75 5.60
CA ASP A 39 27.84 3.79 5.45
C ASP A 39 27.40 2.31 5.39
N GLY A 40 26.28 2.06 4.71
CA GLY A 40 25.72 0.72 4.55
C GLY A 40 24.95 0.19 5.77
N LYS A 41 24.91 0.93 6.87
CA LYS A 41 24.13 0.62 8.08
C LYS A 41 22.88 1.48 8.16
N TRP A 42 21.85 0.95 8.80
CA TRP A 42 20.60 1.66 9.03
C TRP A 42 20.59 2.28 10.41
N GLU A 43 20.37 3.58 10.48
CA GLU A 43 20.35 4.35 11.71
C GLU A 43 19.03 5.10 11.85
N LYS A 44 18.48 5.13 13.07
CA LYS A 44 17.26 5.88 13.37
C LYS A 44 17.54 7.37 13.29
N SER A 45 16.89 8.04 12.34
CA SER A 45 17.03 9.47 12.08
C SER A 45 15.96 10.31 12.78
N ALA A 46 14.76 9.76 12.96
CA ALA A 46 13.64 10.48 13.57
C ALA A 46 12.63 9.51 14.18
N GLU A 47 11.88 10.03 15.15
CA GLU A 47 10.78 9.38 15.82
C GLU A 47 9.66 10.41 16.00
N CYS A 48 8.46 10.07 15.54
CA CYS A 48 7.29 10.94 15.56
C CYS A 48 6.16 10.22 16.27
N LYS A 49 5.71 10.78 17.39
CA LYS A 49 4.53 10.33 18.12
C LYS A 49 3.42 11.36 17.92
N PHE A 50 2.27 10.90 17.44
CA PHE A 50 1.14 11.76 17.10
C PHE A 50 -0.19 11.05 17.27
N HIS A 51 -0.22 9.78 16.86
CA HIS A 51 -1.39 8.96 16.98
C HIS A 51 -1.57 8.53 18.44
N ASP A 52 -2.84 8.44 18.86
CA ASP A 52 -3.22 7.91 20.17
C ASP A 52 -3.52 6.39 20.09
N GLY A 53 -3.30 5.80 18.91
CA GLY A 53 -3.51 4.38 18.64
C GLY A 53 -2.48 3.79 17.66
N PRO A 54 -2.55 2.46 17.44
CA PRO A 54 -1.68 1.74 16.51
C PRO A 54 -1.68 2.35 15.10
N ILE A 55 -0.49 2.55 14.53
CA ILE A 55 -0.35 3.02 13.15
C ILE A 55 -0.37 1.82 12.20
N TRP A 56 -1.37 1.75 11.32
CA TRP A 56 -1.58 0.59 10.44
C TRP A 56 -0.82 0.67 9.12
N LYS A 57 -0.72 1.86 8.53
CA LYS A 57 -0.11 2.05 7.21
C LYS A 57 0.79 3.26 7.17
N ILE A 58 1.79 3.17 6.32
CA ILE A 58 2.73 4.27 6.06
C ILE A 58 3.06 4.35 4.58
N ARG A 59 3.09 5.56 4.02
CA ARG A 59 3.40 5.80 2.60
C ARG A 59 4.31 7.00 2.43
N TRP A 60 5.28 6.88 1.54
CA TRP A 60 6.07 8.02 1.06
C TRP A 60 5.37 8.65 -0.14
N ALA A 61 5.40 9.98 -0.20
CA ALA A 61 5.00 10.70 -1.41
C ALA A 61 6.09 10.66 -2.48
N ASP A 62 5.72 11.01 -3.71
CA ASP A 62 6.68 11.20 -4.79
C ASP A 62 7.65 12.34 -4.45
N PRO A 63 8.98 12.15 -4.65
CA PRO A 63 10.00 13.12 -4.26
C PRO A 63 9.83 14.49 -4.93
N LYS A 64 9.08 14.59 -6.05
CA LYS A 64 8.71 15.87 -6.69
C LYS A 64 8.01 16.83 -5.73
N PHE A 65 7.30 16.32 -4.73
CA PHE A 65 6.57 17.12 -3.75
C PHE A 65 7.32 17.31 -2.42
N GLY A 66 8.60 16.90 -2.39
CA GLY A 66 9.42 16.87 -1.18
C GLY A 66 9.37 15.53 -0.46
N GLN A 67 10.03 15.48 0.69
CA GLN A 67 10.06 14.27 1.53
C GLN A 67 8.85 14.30 2.46
N LEU A 68 7.77 13.68 1.99
CA LEU A 68 6.51 13.59 2.72
C LEU A 68 6.17 12.14 3.06
N ILE A 69 5.59 11.95 4.24
CA ILE A 69 5.09 10.66 4.69
C ILE A 69 3.64 10.82 5.14
N ALA A 70 2.77 9.90 4.74
CA ALA A 70 1.43 9.78 5.30
C ALA A 70 1.34 8.53 6.19
N THR A 71 0.64 8.65 7.31
CA THR A 71 0.36 7.58 8.26
C THR A 71 -1.14 7.50 8.53
N CYS A 72 -1.70 6.31 8.73
CA CYS A 72 -3.07 6.15 9.22
C CYS A 72 -3.12 5.24 10.43
N SER A 73 -4.05 5.50 11.33
CA SER A 73 -4.10 4.86 12.65
C SER A 73 -5.50 4.35 13.00
N GLN A 74 -5.54 3.44 13.97
CA GLN A 74 -6.77 2.98 14.59
C GLN A 74 -7.55 4.12 15.27
N ASP A 75 -6.88 5.21 15.64
CA ASP A 75 -7.50 6.41 16.22
C ASP A 75 -8.36 7.20 15.23
N LYS A 76 -8.48 6.72 13.97
CA LYS A 76 -9.24 7.34 12.87
C LYS A 76 -8.58 8.58 12.28
N GLY A 77 -7.41 8.95 12.79
CA GLY A 77 -6.58 10.01 12.28
C GLY A 77 -5.69 9.55 11.13
N VAL A 78 -5.36 10.52 10.27
CA VAL A 78 -4.33 10.40 9.24
C VAL A 78 -3.33 11.53 9.50
N GLY A 79 -2.06 11.16 9.66
CA GLY A 79 -0.96 12.11 9.81
C GLY A 79 -0.28 12.31 8.47
N VAL A 80 0.04 13.56 8.11
CA VAL A 80 0.94 13.84 6.99
C VAL A 80 2.14 14.60 7.53
N TRP A 81 3.35 14.15 7.22
CA TRP A 81 4.60 14.62 7.76
C TRP A 81 5.49 15.14 6.66
N GLU A 82 6.17 16.24 6.93
CA GLU A 82 7.13 16.87 6.02
C GLU A 82 8.49 17.00 6.68
N GLU A 83 9.52 16.56 5.98
CA GLU A 83 10.90 16.79 6.39
C GLU A 83 11.28 18.25 6.15
N LYS A 84 11.63 18.96 7.23
CA LYS A 84 12.21 20.31 7.17
C LYS A 84 13.65 20.28 7.67
N LYS A 85 14.54 20.90 6.88
CA LYS A 85 15.95 21.06 7.21
C LYS A 85 16.19 22.46 7.75
N PHE A 86 16.76 22.54 8.94
CA PHE A 86 17.12 23.79 9.59
C PHE A 86 18.64 23.90 9.67
N LEU A 87 19.16 25.08 9.36
CA LEU A 87 20.55 25.41 9.62
C LEU A 87 20.63 25.90 11.06
N GLN A 88 21.26 25.14 11.94
CA GLN A 88 21.62 25.59 13.27
C GLN A 88 23.09 25.99 13.29
N GLU A 89 23.34 27.24 13.66
CA GLU A 89 24.68 27.75 13.95
C GLU A 89 24.96 27.55 15.43
N SER A 90 26.02 26.79 15.72
CA SER A 90 26.54 26.67 17.07
C SER A 90 27.22 27.98 17.49
N PRO A 91 27.30 28.29 18.81
CA PRO A 91 28.03 29.47 19.30
C PRO A 91 29.50 29.56 18.84
N SER A 92 30.08 28.42 18.42
CA SER A 92 31.41 28.28 17.84
C SER A 92 31.50 28.58 16.34
N GLY A 93 30.41 29.00 15.69
CA GLY A 93 30.35 29.29 14.25
C GLY A 93 30.19 28.04 13.35
N GLN A 94 30.10 26.84 13.92
CA GLN A 94 29.85 25.62 13.15
C GLN A 94 28.38 25.54 12.72
N LYS A 95 28.17 25.39 11.40
CA LYS A 95 26.83 25.20 10.80
C LYS A 95 26.51 23.71 10.74
N GLN A 96 25.43 23.29 11.37
CA GLN A 96 24.89 21.93 11.29
C GLN A 96 23.49 21.96 10.69
N ILE A 97 23.19 20.98 9.82
CA ILE A 97 21.85 20.79 9.27
C ILE A 97 21.09 19.82 10.17
N ILE A 98 20.01 20.31 10.78
CA ILE A 98 19.09 19.49 11.57
C ILE A 98 17.87 19.17 10.74
N VAL A 99 17.55 17.88 10.72
CA VAL A 99 16.34 17.36 10.08
C VAL A 99 15.25 17.24 11.15
N GLN A 100 14.10 17.86 10.92
CA GLN A 100 12.92 17.66 11.75
C GLN A 100 11.70 17.33 10.88
N TRP A 101 10.89 16.41 11.35
CA TRP A 101 9.61 16.08 10.72
C TRP A 101 8.52 16.93 11.36
N LYS A 102 7.85 17.76 10.55
CA LYS A 102 6.73 18.58 10.99
C LYS A 102 5.44 18.08 10.36
N GLN A 103 4.38 18.08 11.15
CA GLN A 103 3.07 17.68 10.69
C GLN A 103 2.46 18.75 9.77
N ARG A 104 1.85 18.30 8.68
CA ARG A 104 0.95 19.07 7.81
C ARG A 104 -0.47 18.96 8.32
N ILE A 105 -1.25 20.02 8.15
CA ILE A 105 -2.65 20.03 8.59
C ILE A 105 -3.45 19.19 7.59
N LEU A 106 -4.21 18.23 8.12
CA LEU A 106 -5.16 17.45 7.36
C LEU A 106 -6.52 17.60 8.01
N ILE A 107 -7.49 18.12 7.25
CA ILE A 107 -8.86 18.26 7.72
C ILE A 107 -9.59 16.98 7.36
N LEU A 108 -9.92 16.17 8.36
CA LEU A 108 -10.72 14.96 8.19
C LEU A 108 -12.18 15.25 8.56
N GLU A 109 -13.08 15.01 7.62
CA GLU A 109 -14.52 15.17 7.84
C GLU A 109 -15.16 13.89 8.40
N SER A 110 -14.62 12.72 8.03
CA SER A 110 -15.11 11.41 8.46
C SER A 110 -14.55 11.02 9.82
N LYS A 111 -15.38 10.39 10.66
CA LYS A 111 -15.03 9.89 11.99
C LYS A 111 -14.86 8.36 12.02
N GLU A 112 -14.57 7.77 10.88
CA GLU A 112 -14.49 6.33 10.69
C GLU A 112 -13.04 5.86 10.61
N ALA A 113 -12.80 4.58 10.92
CA ALA A 113 -11.46 4.01 10.87
C ALA A 113 -10.96 3.98 9.42
N VAL A 114 -9.66 4.21 9.25
CA VAL A 114 -9.00 4.21 7.94
C VAL A 114 -8.43 2.82 7.66
N ALA A 115 -8.79 2.26 6.52
CA ALA A 115 -8.32 0.95 6.07
C ALA A 115 -6.97 1.03 5.36
N ASP A 116 -6.82 2.01 4.47
CA ASP A 116 -5.61 2.20 3.69
C ASP A 116 -5.47 3.65 3.21
N ILE A 117 -4.24 4.05 2.94
CA ILE A 117 -3.89 5.39 2.44
C ILE A 117 -2.91 5.27 1.30
N GLN A 118 -3.01 6.16 0.33
CA GLN A 118 -2.06 6.18 -0.78
C GLN A 118 -1.97 7.54 -1.47
N PHE A 119 -0.74 8.01 -1.67
CA PHE A 119 -0.49 9.17 -2.52
C PHE A 119 -0.82 8.86 -3.99
N GLY A 120 -1.51 9.79 -4.64
CA GLY A 120 -1.92 9.69 -6.04
C GLY A 120 -0.76 9.84 -7.02
N SER A 121 -1.09 9.80 -8.31
CA SER A 121 -0.12 9.98 -9.38
C SER A 121 0.45 11.40 -9.37
N LYS A 122 1.72 11.52 -9.81
CA LYS A 122 2.45 12.79 -9.92
C LYS A 122 1.90 13.76 -10.98
N SER A 123 0.93 13.30 -11.79
CA SER A 123 0.28 14.06 -12.86
C SER A 123 -0.62 15.16 -12.33
N ASN A 124 -1.54 14.86 -11.41
CA ASN A 124 -2.53 15.83 -10.93
C ASN A 124 -2.13 16.45 -9.59
N GLY A 125 -0.85 16.71 -9.38
CA GLY A 125 -0.34 17.31 -8.14
C GLY A 125 -0.28 16.31 -6.98
N LEU A 126 -0.25 16.84 -5.75
CA LEU A 126 -0.13 16.02 -4.55
C LEU A 126 -1.51 15.63 -4.04
N LEU A 127 -1.98 14.47 -4.49
CA LEU A 127 -3.21 13.84 -4.03
C LEU A 127 -2.93 12.79 -2.96
N LEU A 128 -3.85 12.64 -2.02
CA LEU A 128 -3.87 11.59 -1.02
C LEU A 128 -5.25 10.94 -1.02
N ALA A 129 -5.31 9.66 -1.41
CA ALA A 129 -6.51 8.85 -1.24
C ALA A 129 -6.55 8.27 0.18
N ILE A 130 -7.72 8.37 0.81
CA ILE A 130 -8.01 7.83 2.13
C ILE A 130 -9.20 6.87 1.97
N ALA A 131 -8.96 5.58 2.18
CA ALA A 131 -9.97 4.54 2.14
C ALA A 131 -10.44 4.23 3.56
N TYR A 132 -11.75 4.34 3.78
CA TYR A 132 -12.37 4.08 5.06
C TYR A 132 -12.92 2.66 5.15
N VAL A 133 -12.96 2.13 6.36
CA VAL A 133 -13.47 0.77 6.59
C VAL A 133 -15.00 0.69 6.39
N ASP A 134 -15.71 1.82 6.36
CA ASP A 134 -17.14 1.86 6.03
C ASP A 134 -17.42 1.77 4.52
N GLY A 135 -16.38 1.78 3.68
CA GLY A 135 -16.51 1.64 2.24
C GLY A 135 -16.42 2.94 1.43
N LYS A 136 -16.28 4.07 2.12
CA LYS A 136 -16.08 5.37 1.49
C LYS A 136 -14.62 5.59 1.11
N LEU A 137 -14.43 6.31 0.02
CA LEU A 137 -13.13 6.82 -0.39
C LEU A 137 -13.21 8.35 -0.47
N GLN A 138 -12.21 9.00 0.12
CA GLN A 138 -12.01 10.44 -0.01
C GLN A 138 -10.67 10.72 -0.69
N ILE A 139 -10.66 11.71 -1.57
CA ILE A 139 -9.45 12.22 -2.20
C ILE A 139 -9.16 13.59 -1.61
N HIS A 140 -7.96 13.79 -1.10
CA HIS A 140 -7.52 15.05 -0.52
C HIS A 140 -6.37 15.61 -1.36
N ARG A 141 -6.43 16.90 -1.67
CA ARG A 141 -5.38 17.61 -2.40
C ARG A 141 -4.62 18.52 -1.46
N ALA A 142 -3.30 18.59 -1.64
CA ALA A 142 -2.51 19.62 -0.98
C ALA A 142 -2.80 21.00 -1.58
N HIS A 143 -3.21 21.95 -0.75
CA HIS A 143 -3.43 23.36 -1.07
C HIS A 143 -2.33 24.24 -0.49
N GLU A 144 -2.39 25.54 -0.81
CA GLU A 144 -1.52 26.56 -0.26
C GLU A 144 -1.54 26.52 1.29
N GLN A 145 -0.42 26.86 1.92
CA GLN A 145 -0.22 26.83 3.39
C GLN A 145 -0.10 25.46 4.06
N ASN A 146 0.37 24.44 3.33
CA ASN A 146 0.72 23.13 3.92
C ASN A 146 -0.48 22.33 4.43
N GLN A 147 -1.66 22.57 3.85
CA GLN A 147 -2.91 21.93 4.24
C GLN A 147 -3.38 20.95 3.18
N PHE A 148 -3.93 19.82 3.61
CA PHE A 148 -4.67 18.90 2.75
C PHE A 148 -6.16 19.12 2.95
N ILE A 149 -6.85 19.43 1.85
CA ILE A 149 -8.29 19.69 1.80
C ILE A 149 -8.94 18.61 0.96
N LYS A 150 -10.12 18.18 1.38
CA LYS A 150 -10.95 17.24 0.61
C LYS A 150 -11.30 17.82 -0.76
N GLU A 151 -11.15 17.00 -1.78
CA GLU A 151 -11.47 17.34 -3.16
C GLU A 151 -12.63 16.45 -3.64
N GLY A 152 -13.74 17.09 -4.03
CA GLY A 152 -14.95 16.38 -4.47
C GLY A 152 -15.83 15.89 -3.32
N GLU A 153 -16.77 15.01 -3.66
CA GLU A 153 -17.73 14.41 -2.72
C GLU A 153 -17.24 13.06 -2.20
N ASP A 154 -17.86 12.57 -1.12
CA ASP A 154 -17.61 11.22 -0.63
C ASP A 154 -18.04 10.21 -1.68
N VAL A 155 -17.10 9.40 -2.16
CA VAL A 155 -17.42 8.33 -3.10
C VAL A 155 -17.63 7.06 -2.30
N HIS A 156 -18.88 6.60 -2.27
CA HIS A 156 -19.19 5.29 -1.73
C HIS A 156 -18.78 4.20 -2.73
N ILE A 157 -17.74 3.44 -2.41
CA ILE A 157 -17.17 2.44 -3.32
C ILE A 157 -17.72 1.05 -3.07
N MET A 158 -17.87 0.66 -1.79
CA MET A 158 -18.34 -0.68 -1.40
C MET A 158 -19.19 -0.63 -0.14
N ASP A 159 -20.23 -1.46 -0.05
CA ASP A 159 -21.10 -1.47 1.15
C ASP A 159 -20.48 -2.17 2.38
N TYR A 160 -19.49 -3.04 2.16
CA TYR A 160 -18.96 -3.95 3.19
C TYR A 160 -17.56 -3.58 3.71
N GLY A 161 -17.07 -2.42 3.28
CA GLY A 161 -15.81 -1.85 3.74
C GLY A 161 -14.63 -2.09 2.80
N LEU A 162 -13.78 -1.06 2.68
CA LEU A 162 -12.52 -1.13 1.95
C LEU A 162 -11.43 -1.73 2.83
N ARG A 163 -10.44 -2.35 2.19
CA ARG A 163 -9.24 -2.92 2.84
C ARG A 163 -7.94 -2.42 2.24
N ALA A 164 -7.93 -2.20 0.94
CA ALA A 164 -6.74 -1.77 0.23
C ALA A 164 -7.09 -0.97 -1.02
N ILE A 165 -6.20 -0.05 -1.35
CA ILE A 165 -6.29 0.77 -2.56
C ILE A 165 -4.95 0.80 -3.28
N SER A 166 -4.99 0.88 -4.61
CA SER A 166 -3.78 1.03 -5.42
C SER A 166 -3.96 1.92 -6.62
N TRP A 167 -3.17 2.98 -6.71
CA TRP A 167 -3.13 3.86 -7.88
C TRP A 167 -2.44 3.20 -9.07
N ASN A 168 -3.02 3.40 -10.25
CA ASN A 168 -2.34 3.22 -11.51
C ASN A 168 -1.11 4.15 -11.55
N ARG A 169 0.01 3.60 -11.99
CA ARG A 169 1.30 4.29 -12.09
C ARG A 169 1.71 4.59 -13.53
N ALA A 170 0.78 4.49 -14.47
CA ALA A 170 0.97 4.89 -15.85
C ALA A 170 1.01 6.42 -15.97
N PRO A 171 2.10 7.01 -16.48
CA PRO A 171 2.26 8.47 -16.50
C PRO A 171 1.39 9.18 -17.56
N LEU A 172 0.92 8.46 -18.58
CA LEU A 172 0.16 9.02 -19.71
C LEU A 172 -1.33 8.69 -19.66
N GLU A 173 -1.75 7.84 -18.74
CA GLU A 173 -3.16 7.46 -18.59
C GLU A 173 -3.84 8.33 -17.55
N ARG A 174 -5.18 8.36 -17.60
CA ARG A 174 -5.98 8.99 -16.54
C ARG A 174 -5.70 8.33 -15.20
N GLU A 175 -5.89 9.12 -14.14
CA GLU A 175 -5.72 8.65 -12.78
C GLU A 175 -6.78 7.62 -12.46
N MET A 176 -6.33 6.37 -12.37
CA MET A 176 -7.15 5.23 -12.02
C MET A 176 -6.68 4.67 -10.69
N LEU A 177 -7.62 4.16 -9.91
CA LEU A 177 -7.37 3.51 -8.65
C LEU A 177 -8.12 2.18 -8.67
N VAL A 178 -7.43 1.10 -8.30
CA VAL A 178 -8.11 -0.14 -7.92
C VAL A 178 -8.41 -0.09 -6.43
N ALA A 179 -9.67 -0.36 -6.09
CA ALA A 179 -10.13 -0.48 -4.72
C ALA A 179 -10.58 -1.91 -4.47
N ALA A 180 -10.20 -2.45 -3.32
CA ALA A 180 -10.54 -3.79 -2.89
C ALA A 180 -11.05 -3.80 -1.45
N GLY A 181 -12.03 -4.66 -1.19
CA GLY A 181 -12.77 -4.66 0.08
C GLY A 181 -13.13 -6.04 0.58
N ASN A 182 -14.05 -6.03 1.55
CA ASN A 182 -14.46 -7.22 2.28
C ASN A 182 -15.58 -7.98 1.56
N ALA A 183 -15.55 -9.31 1.63
CA ALA A 183 -16.69 -10.15 1.26
C ALA A 183 -17.60 -10.47 2.44
N GLU A 184 -17.06 -10.41 3.67
CA GLU A 184 -17.75 -10.93 4.85
C GLU A 184 -18.77 -9.94 5.41
N GLN A 185 -20.01 -10.43 5.51
CA GLN A 185 -21.20 -9.70 5.94
C GLN A 185 -21.30 -9.44 7.46
N GLN A 186 -20.21 -9.51 8.25
CA GLN A 186 -20.36 -9.72 9.71
C GLN A 186 -19.85 -8.63 10.67
N LYS A 187 -19.21 -7.53 10.24
CA LYS A 187 -18.71 -6.53 11.23
C LYS A 187 -19.23 -5.10 11.13
N TYR A 188 -19.65 -4.62 9.96
CA TYR A 188 -20.07 -3.21 9.78
C TYR A 188 -21.58 -3.04 9.51
N LEU A 189 -22.32 -4.15 9.44
CA LEU A 189 -23.67 -4.22 8.88
C LEU A 189 -24.83 -4.12 9.89
N SER A 190 -24.60 -3.83 11.17
CA SER A 190 -25.74 -3.63 12.07
C SER A 190 -26.65 -2.45 11.65
N LYS A 191 -26.23 -1.63 10.66
CA LYS A 191 -26.95 -0.44 10.20
C LYS A 191 -27.48 -0.47 8.75
N ILE A 192 -27.11 -1.43 7.89
CA ILE A 192 -27.48 -1.41 6.47
C ILE A 192 -28.32 -2.65 6.14
N LYS A 193 -29.58 -2.45 5.72
CA LYS A 193 -30.43 -3.50 5.16
C LYS A 193 -29.95 -3.77 3.73
N ILE A 194 -29.27 -4.89 3.49
CA ILE A 194 -28.82 -5.27 2.15
C ILE A 194 -29.47 -6.58 1.74
N ASP A 195 -29.85 -6.65 0.47
CA ASP A 195 -30.53 -7.78 -0.15
C ASP A 195 -29.55 -8.96 -0.32
N HIS A 196 -29.93 -10.14 0.18
CA HIS A 196 -29.06 -11.31 0.35
C HIS A 196 -28.87 -12.14 -0.94
N SER A 197 -29.31 -11.63 -2.11
CA SER A 197 -29.52 -12.45 -3.30
C SER A 197 -28.38 -12.44 -4.33
N HIS A 198 -27.43 -11.50 -4.26
CA HIS A 198 -26.37 -11.35 -5.27
C HIS A 198 -24.99 -11.65 -4.68
N SER A 199 -24.18 -12.42 -5.41
CA SER A 199 -22.77 -12.59 -5.06
C SER A 199 -22.03 -11.27 -5.30
N MET A 200 -21.41 -10.75 -4.24
CA MET A 200 -20.87 -9.39 -4.22
C MET A 200 -19.43 -9.40 -4.65
N LYS A 201 -19.10 -8.52 -5.60
CA LYS A 201 -17.75 -8.40 -6.13
C LYS A 201 -16.92 -7.50 -5.21
N THR A 202 -15.74 -8.00 -4.80
CA THR A 202 -14.90 -7.36 -3.79
C THR A 202 -13.80 -6.45 -4.33
N MET A 203 -13.73 -6.28 -5.66
CA MET A 203 -12.70 -5.47 -6.31
C MET A 203 -13.27 -4.73 -7.52
N ALA A 204 -12.90 -3.46 -7.63
CA ALA A 204 -13.30 -2.62 -8.75
C ALA A 204 -12.21 -1.61 -9.12
N ILE A 205 -12.19 -1.21 -10.39
CA ILE A 205 -11.38 -0.11 -10.88
C ILE A 205 -12.25 1.14 -10.98
N TRP A 206 -11.73 2.22 -10.42
CA TRP A 206 -12.31 3.54 -10.45
C TRP A 206 -11.38 4.49 -11.17
N MET A 207 -11.99 5.43 -11.87
CA MET A 207 -11.31 6.48 -12.59
C MET A 207 -11.67 7.83 -12.02
N LEU A 208 -10.67 8.66 -11.78
CA LEU A 208 -10.89 10.06 -11.43
C LEU A 208 -11.28 10.82 -12.69
N GLN A 209 -12.35 11.59 -12.59
CA GLN A 209 -12.85 12.44 -13.65
C GLN A 209 -13.17 13.82 -13.08
N TYR A 210 -12.73 14.86 -13.75
CA TYR A 210 -13.10 16.23 -13.41
C TYR A 210 -14.30 16.63 -14.26
N GLU A 211 -15.44 16.84 -13.60
CA GLU A 211 -16.64 17.39 -14.22
C GLU A 211 -16.94 18.74 -13.55
N ASN A 212 -17.04 19.81 -14.33
CA ASN A 212 -17.36 21.15 -13.84
C ASN A 212 -16.47 21.63 -12.67
N GLN A 213 -15.15 21.39 -12.75
CA GLN A 213 -14.16 21.70 -11.70
C GLN A 213 -14.36 20.95 -10.37
N LYS A 214 -15.28 19.99 -10.31
CA LYS A 214 -15.41 19.05 -9.20
C LYS A 214 -14.78 17.72 -9.57
N LEU A 215 -14.05 17.16 -8.62
CA LEU A 215 -13.54 15.80 -8.76
C LEU A 215 -14.68 14.81 -8.48
N GLY A 216 -14.93 13.94 -9.46
CA GLY A 216 -15.79 12.77 -9.33
C GLY A 216 -15.01 11.50 -9.62
N MET A 217 -15.62 10.36 -9.28
CA MET A 217 -15.05 9.05 -9.62
C MET A 217 -16.08 8.21 -10.33
N LYS A 218 -15.65 7.56 -11.41
CA LYS A 218 -16.47 6.65 -12.21
C LYS A 218 -15.94 5.24 -12.09
N LYS A 219 -16.81 4.27 -11.77
CA LYS A 219 -16.47 2.85 -11.83
C LYS A 219 -16.33 2.45 -13.30
N ILE A 220 -15.18 1.89 -13.67
CA ILE A 220 -14.92 1.44 -15.06
C ILE A 220 -14.93 -0.07 -15.21
N HIS A 221 -14.63 -0.79 -14.12
CA HIS A 221 -14.60 -2.25 -14.15
C HIS A 221 -14.83 -2.85 -12.76
N GLU A 222 -15.39 -4.05 -12.73
CA GLU A 222 -15.70 -4.79 -11.52
C GLU A 222 -15.34 -6.26 -11.73
N PHE A 223 -14.42 -6.77 -10.91
CA PHE A 223 -13.83 -8.09 -11.11
C PHE A 223 -14.71 -9.20 -10.54
N GLU A 224 -14.60 -10.40 -11.11
CA GLU A 224 -15.24 -11.63 -10.60
C GLU A 224 -14.47 -12.20 -9.39
N GLU A 225 -14.35 -11.41 -8.33
CA GLU A 225 -13.79 -11.85 -7.03
C GLU A 225 -14.84 -11.68 -5.95
N GLU A 226 -15.13 -12.75 -5.23
CA GLU A 226 -16.17 -12.78 -4.19
C GLU A 226 -15.57 -12.99 -2.80
N LYS A 227 -14.24 -13.11 -2.70
CA LYS A 227 -13.53 -13.29 -1.44
C LYS A 227 -13.00 -11.97 -0.91
N THR A 228 -12.84 -11.92 0.40
CA THR A 228 -12.20 -10.80 1.08
C THR A 228 -10.77 -10.63 0.60
N ILE A 229 -10.47 -9.43 0.10
CA ILE A 229 -9.12 -9.08 -0.37
C ILE A 229 -8.40 -8.37 0.76
N ASN A 230 -7.27 -8.92 1.18
CA ASN A 230 -6.41 -8.34 2.23
C ASN A 230 -5.56 -7.18 1.70
N ASP A 231 -5.16 -7.27 0.42
CA ASP A 231 -4.31 -6.28 -0.22
C ASP A 231 -4.48 -6.31 -1.74
N VAL A 232 -4.35 -5.14 -2.37
CA VAL A 232 -4.38 -5.01 -3.83
C VAL A 232 -3.27 -4.08 -4.25
N GLN A 233 -2.57 -4.42 -5.33
CA GLN A 233 -1.54 -3.55 -5.87
C GLN A 233 -1.51 -3.52 -7.39
N TRP A 234 -1.55 -2.30 -7.93
CA TRP A 234 -1.36 -2.03 -9.35
C TRP A 234 0.14 -1.97 -9.66
N ALA A 235 0.58 -2.74 -10.65
CA ALA A 235 1.97 -2.80 -11.05
C ALA A 235 2.36 -1.63 -11.96
N ASN A 236 3.63 -1.24 -11.97
CA ASN A 236 4.11 -0.28 -12.96
C ASN A 236 3.92 -0.82 -14.39
N GLN A 237 3.37 0.01 -15.28
CA GLN A 237 3.10 -0.36 -16.67
C GLN A 237 4.39 -0.61 -17.47
N ASN A 238 5.43 0.22 -17.27
CA ASN A 238 6.74 0.10 -17.93
C ASN A 238 6.66 -0.12 -19.46
N GLY A 239 5.77 0.59 -20.13
CA GLY A 239 5.58 0.50 -21.58
C GLY A 239 4.84 -0.75 -22.07
N LYS A 240 4.33 -1.61 -21.17
CA LYS A 240 3.46 -2.74 -21.53
C LYS A 240 2.12 -2.22 -22.07
N SER A 241 1.59 -2.90 -23.08
CA SER A 241 0.26 -2.62 -23.66
C SER A 241 -0.91 -3.11 -22.78
N PHE A 242 -0.60 -3.61 -21.59
CA PHE A 242 -1.53 -4.14 -20.61
C PHE A 242 -1.08 -3.74 -19.21
N HIS A 243 -2.03 -3.70 -18.29
CA HIS A 243 -1.82 -3.50 -16.86
C HIS A 243 -1.78 -4.82 -16.13
N LEU A 244 -1.06 -4.84 -15.01
CA LEU A 244 -1.02 -5.96 -14.08
C LEU A 244 -1.52 -5.47 -12.73
N ILE A 245 -2.45 -6.19 -12.13
CA ILE A 245 -2.95 -5.95 -10.78
C ILE A 245 -2.80 -7.25 -10.00
N ALA A 246 -2.22 -7.20 -8.82
CA ALA A 246 -2.17 -8.34 -7.90
C ALA A 246 -3.21 -8.15 -6.81
N SER A 247 -3.97 -9.20 -6.50
CA SER A 247 -4.83 -9.25 -5.33
C SER A 247 -4.39 -10.39 -4.40
N ALA A 248 -4.36 -10.13 -3.10
CA ALA A 248 -4.13 -11.12 -2.06
C ALA A 248 -5.42 -11.38 -1.29
N SER A 249 -5.79 -12.64 -1.13
CA SER A 249 -6.95 -13.08 -0.37
C SER A 249 -6.59 -14.29 0.50
N ILE A 250 -7.59 -14.80 1.22
CA ILE A 250 -7.48 -16.06 1.97
C ILE A 250 -7.20 -17.27 1.05
N GLU A 251 -7.58 -17.19 -0.23
CA GLU A 251 -7.36 -18.24 -1.23
C GLU A 251 -6.01 -18.09 -1.95
N GLY A 252 -5.14 -17.19 -1.50
CA GLY A 252 -3.82 -16.95 -2.09
C GLY A 252 -3.78 -15.68 -2.93
N VAL A 253 -3.06 -15.73 -4.05
CA VAL A 253 -2.76 -14.53 -4.87
C VAL A 253 -3.23 -14.74 -6.30
N LYS A 254 -3.95 -13.75 -6.82
CA LYS A 254 -4.34 -13.68 -8.22
C LYS A 254 -3.66 -12.49 -8.88
N ILE A 255 -3.16 -12.69 -10.09
CA ILE A 255 -2.64 -11.62 -10.94
C ILE A 255 -3.59 -11.44 -12.12
N TRP A 256 -4.11 -10.23 -12.24
CA TRP A 256 -5.03 -9.81 -13.28
C TRP A 256 -4.25 -9.03 -14.32
N GLN A 257 -4.20 -9.56 -15.53
CA GLN A 257 -3.70 -8.86 -16.70
C GLN A 257 -4.88 -8.26 -17.46
N ILE A 258 -4.94 -6.94 -17.49
CA ILE A 258 -6.06 -6.21 -18.12
C ILE A 258 -5.55 -5.30 -19.23
N LYS A 259 -6.34 -5.17 -20.30
CA LYS A 259 -6.12 -4.15 -21.33
C LYS A 259 -7.25 -3.14 -21.29
N ILE A 260 -6.91 -1.88 -21.01
CA ILE A 260 -7.86 -0.76 -21.00
C ILE A 260 -7.80 -0.10 -22.37
N VAL A 261 -8.96 0.06 -23.01
CA VAL A 261 -9.11 0.63 -24.34
C VAL A 261 -10.12 1.77 -24.28
N LYS A 262 -9.92 2.78 -25.14
CA LYS A 262 -10.69 4.03 -25.16
C LYS A 262 -10.80 4.73 -23.79
N GLU A 263 -9.79 4.54 -22.94
CA GLU A 263 -9.72 5.11 -21.58
C GLU A 263 -10.87 4.72 -20.65
N THR A 264 -11.81 3.84 -21.01
CA THR A 264 -12.97 3.53 -20.15
C THR A 264 -13.41 2.07 -20.18
N GLU A 265 -12.96 1.29 -21.16
CA GLU A 265 -13.41 -0.08 -21.36
C GLU A 265 -12.28 -1.08 -21.14
N VAL A 266 -12.58 -2.19 -20.45
CA VAL A 266 -11.63 -3.30 -20.27
C VAL A 266 -11.93 -4.38 -21.31
N GLU A 267 -11.08 -4.55 -22.31
CA GLU A 267 -11.33 -5.46 -23.45
C GLU A 267 -10.82 -6.89 -23.22
N LYS A 268 -9.67 -7.03 -22.57
CA LYS A 268 -9.00 -8.32 -22.42
C LYS A 268 -8.55 -8.50 -20.99
N MET A 269 -9.05 -9.56 -20.38
CA MET A 269 -8.64 -9.98 -19.05
C MET A 269 -8.06 -11.40 -19.11
N LYS A 270 -6.85 -11.54 -18.59
CA LYS A 270 -6.26 -12.84 -18.30
C LYS A 270 -5.97 -12.93 -16.82
N VAL A 271 -6.40 -14.01 -16.19
CA VAL A 271 -6.21 -14.23 -14.75
C VAL A 271 -5.17 -15.31 -14.55
N PHE A 272 -4.14 -15.01 -13.76
CA PHE A 272 -3.14 -15.95 -13.32
C PHE A 272 -3.35 -16.22 -11.84
N ASN A 273 -3.86 -17.41 -11.52
CA ASN A 273 -3.94 -17.88 -10.14
C ASN A 273 -2.58 -18.45 -9.76
N ILE A 274 -1.91 -17.81 -8.79
CA ILE A 274 -0.66 -18.32 -8.26
C ILE A 274 -0.99 -19.47 -7.30
N ASN A 275 -0.37 -20.64 -7.53
CA ASN A 275 -0.62 -21.90 -6.84
C ASN A 275 -2.02 -22.49 -7.10
N ARG A 276 -2.20 -23.09 -8.28
CA ARG A 276 -3.38 -23.89 -8.67
C ARG A 276 -3.55 -25.21 -7.87
N GLU A 277 -2.61 -25.56 -6.99
CA GLU A 277 -2.73 -26.77 -6.18
C GLU A 277 -3.87 -26.62 -5.16
N THR A 278 -4.62 -27.70 -4.96
CA THR A 278 -6.05 -27.79 -4.57
C THR A 278 -6.46 -27.25 -3.19
N LYS A 279 -5.65 -26.42 -2.55
CA LYS A 279 -5.95 -25.49 -1.45
C LYS A 279 -4.59 -24.93 -1.02
N PRO A 280 -4.30 -23.64 -1.22
CA PRO A 280 -3.06 -23.10 -0.70
C PRO A 280 -3.11 -23.23 0.83
N ASN A 281 -2.16 -23.97 1.41
CA ASN A 281 -1.96 -24.06 2.87
C ASN A 281 -1.43 -22.73 3.45
N TYR A 282 -1.61 -21.61 2.75
CA TYR A 282 -1.17 -20.31 3.20
C TYR A 282 -2.17 -19.22 2.85
N GLN A 283 -2.32 -18.26 3.75
CA GLN A 283 -3.12 -17.06 3.56
C GLN A 283 -2.22 -15.91 3.13
N ALA A 284 -2.57 -15.20 2.07
CA ALA A 284 -1.82 -14.04 1.61
C ALA A 284 -2.35 -12.75 2.27
N TYR A 285 -1.45 -11.93 2.80
CA TYR A 285 -1.79 -10.69 3.51
C TYR A 285 -1.37 -9.43 2.76
N ARG A 286 -0.21 -9.43 2.10
CA ARG A 286 0.31 -8.26 1.36
C ARG A 286 0.95 -8.70 0.05
N VAL A 287 0.83 -7.85 -0.96
CA VAL A 287 1.45 -8.02 -2.28
C VAL A 287 2.27 -6.78 -2.63
N SER A 288 3.49 -7.01 -3.12
CA SER A 288 4.40 -5.94 -3.54
C SER A 288 5.11 -6.26 -4.85
N TRP A 289 4.85 -5.45 -5.88
CA TRP A 289 5.52 -5.49 -7.17
C TRP A 289 6.91 -4.86 -7.07
N ASN A 290 7.86 -5.47 -7.78
CA ASN A 290 9.09 -4.75 -8.10
C ASN A 290 8.82 -3.61 -9.10
N ILE A 291 9.77 -2.69 -9.22
CA ILE A 291 9.66 -1.52 -10.11
C ILE A 291 9.40 -1.94 -11.57
N LEU A 292 9.98 -3.05 -12.02
CA LEU A 292 9.84 -3.57 -13.38
C LEU A 292 8.54 -4.36 -13.63
N ALA A 293 7.76 -4.64 -12.59
CA ALA A 293 6.57 -5.50 -12.63
C ALA A 293 6.86 -6.89 -13.25
N THR A 294 8.00 -7.47 -12.89
CA THR A 294 8.48 -8.82 -13.28
C THR A 294 8.58 -9.77 -12.10
N LEU A 295 8.69 -9.23 -10.89
CA LEU A 295 8.72 -9.96 -9.63
C LEU A 295 7.57 -9.49 -8.75
N LEU A 296 6.96 -10.42 -8.03
CA LEU A 296 5.92 -10.16 -7.04
C LEU A 296 6.34 -10.78 -5.71
N ALA A 297 6.51 -9.95 -4.69
CA ALA A 297 6.68 -10.39 -3.32
C ALA A 297 5.30 -10.54 -2.65
N VAL A 298 5.11 -11.65 -1.95
CA VAL A 298 3.85 -11.97 -1.27
C VAL A 298 4.18 -12.29 0.19
N SER A 299 3.64 -11.50 1.11
CA SER A 299 3.66 -11.83 2.53
C SER A 299 2.50 -12.78 2.83
N CYS A 300 2.83 -13.94 3.38
CA CYS A 300 1.85 -14.97 3.71
C CYS A 300 2.14 -15.68 5.03
N GLU A 301 1.09 -16.28 5.58
CA GLU A 301 1.19 -17.20 6.71
C GLU A 301 0.87 -18.60 6.23
N SER A 302 1.83 -19.51 6.33
CA SER A 302 1.65 -20.92 6.00
C SER A 302 1.30 -21.71 7.25
N LYS A 303 0.31 -22.59 7.12
CA LYS A 303 -0.08 -23.57 8.14
C LYS A 303 0.63 -24.88 7.82
N LYS A 304 1.53 -25.31 8.71
CA LYS A 304 2.21 -26.60 8.65
C LYS A 304 1.70 -27.49 9.78
N ILE A 305 1.61 -28.78 9.51
CA ILE A 305 1.32 -29.78 10.55
C ILE A 305 2.68 -30.31 10.98
N ASP A 306 3.01 -30.15 12.26
CA ASP A 306 4.24 -30.67 12.85
C ASP A 306 4.18 -32.20 13.02
N GLU A 307 5.31 -32.84 13.30
CA GLU A 307 5.42 -34.29 13.52
C GLU A 307 4.46 -34.79 14.63
N ASN A 308 4.11 -33.90 15.57
CA ASN A 308 3.15 -34.14 16.65
C ASN A 308 1.68 -33.87 16.28
N GLN A 309 1.36 -33.73 14.99
CA GLN A 309 0.03 -33.33 14.48
C GLN A 309 -0.49 -31.95 14.93
N ASN A 310 0.38 -31.12 15.52
CA ASN A 310 0.03 -29.76 15.91
C ASN A 310 0.09 -28.82 14.70
N GLN A 311 -0.90 -27.93 14.58
CA GLN A 311 -0.86 -26.87 13.57
C GLN A 311 0.10 -25.78 14.01
N VAL A 312 1.21 -25.64 13.29
CA VAL A 312 2.19 -24.56 13.46
C VAL A 312 2.00 -23.56 12.33
N THR A 313 1.76 -22.30 12.69
CA THR A 313 1.74 -21.20 11.73
C THR A 313 3.14 -20.60 11.60
N SER A 314 3.56 -20.33 10.36
CA SER A 314 4.82 -19.65 10.08
C SER A 314 4.61 -18.55 9.06
N ARG A 315 5.13 -17.35 9.35
CA ARG A 315 5.09 -16.22 8.42
C ARG A 315 6.29 -16.29 7.49
N GLU A 316 6.04 -16.06 6.21
CA GLU A 316 7.06 -16.11 5.17
C GLU A 316 6.74 -15.13 4.05
N VAL A 317 7.79 -14.69 3.35
CA VAL A 317 7.68 -13.94 2.10
C VAL A 317 8.01 -14.86 0.95
N ARG A 318 7.09 -15.00 0.01
CA ARG A 318 7.31 -15.75 -1.24
C ARG A 318 7.55 -14.77 -2.37
N ILE A 319 8.59 -15.02 -3.15
CA ILE A 319 8.89 -14.22 -4.34
C ILE A 319 8.48 -15.02 -5.57
N TYR A 320 7.62 -14.44 -6.39
CA TYR A 320 7.19 -15.02 -7.65
C TYR A 320 7.81 -14.25 -8.82
N GLN A 321 8.26 -14.98 -9.84
CA GLN A 321 8.78 -14.42 -11.08
C GLN A 321 7.94 -14.93 -12.24
N ASN A 322 7.65 -14.06 -13.20
CA ASN A 322 7.07 -14.49 -14.46
C ASN A 322 8.14 -15.17 -15.32
N GLN A 323 7.97 -16.46 -15.60
CA GLN A 323 8.78 -17.24 -16.52
C GLN A 323 7.88 -17.74 -17.64
N ASN A 324 8.07 -17.22 -18.85
CA ASN A 324 7.34 -17.65 -20.06
C ASN A 324 5.80 -17.60 -19.94
N GLY A 325 5.26 -16.65 -19.19
CA GLY A 325 3.81 -16.47 -19.05
C GLY A 325 3.18 -17.29 -17.91
N SER A 326 3.97 -17.95 -17.07
CA SER A 326 3.53 -18.51 -15.80
C SER A 326 4.29 -17.85 -14.64
N TRP A 327 3.62 -17.68 -13.51
CA TRP A 327 4.22 -17.13 -12.30
C TRP A 327 4.72 -18.26 -11.41
N VAL A 328 6.04 -18.35 -11.25
CA VAL A 328 6.72 -19.44 -10.53
C VAL A 328 7.38 -18.88 -9.27
N ALA A 329 7.32 -19.63 -8.17
CA ALA A 329 8.01 -19.28 -6.93
C ALA A 329 9.53 -19.39 -7.14
N LYS A 330 10.24 -18.28 -6.95
CA LYS A 330 11.70 -18.19 -7.06
C LYS A 330 12.40 -18.43 -5.72
N GLY A 331 11.73 -18.11 -4.62
CA GLY A 331 12.29 -18.25 -3.28
C GLY A 331 11.26 -18.02 -2.18
N ILE A 332 11.55 -18.59 -1.02
CA ILE A 332 10.76 -18.45 0.21
C ILE A 332 11.70 -17.93 1.31
N ILE A 333 11.31 -16.83 1.94
CA ILE A 333 12.06 -16.18 3.01
C ILE A 333 11.24 -16.35 4.29
N GLN A 334 11.73 -17.12 5.26
CA GLN A 334 11.04 -17.33 6.54
C GLN A 334 11.35 -16.23 7.55
N GLU A 335 10.42 -16.00 8.49
CA GLU A 335 10.46 -14.94 9.53
C GLU A 335 11.79 -14.85 10.30
N ALA A 336 12.49 -15.98 10.50
CA ALA A 336 13.82 -16.02 11.12
C ALA A 336 14.90 -15.22 10.35
N ASN A 337 14.63 -14.79 9.12
CA ASN A 337 15.52 -14.01 8.24
C ASN A 337 14.88 -12.72 7.71
N PHE A 338 13.73 -12.28 8.23
CA PHE A 338 12.91 -11.21 7.61
C PHE A 338 13.66 -9.88 7.42
N LEU A 339 14.57 -9.55 8.35
CA LEU A 339 15.45 -8.39 8.20
C LEU A 339 16.78 -8.74 7.52
N ARG A 340 17.18 -10.02 7.53
CA ARG A 340 18.41 -10.48 6.86
C ARG A 340 18.35 -10.25 5.35
N GLU A 341 17.16 -10.36 4.76
CA GLU A 341 16.91 -10.35 3.32
C GLU A 341 15.97 -9.22 2.81
N SER A 342 15.45 -8.33 3.67
CA SER A 342 14.74 -7.13 3.17
C SER A 342 15.67 -6.19 2.40
N LEU A 343 16.96 -6.15 2.77
CA LEU A 343 18.04 -5.49 2.03
C LEU A 343 18.31 -6.18 0.67
N SER A 344 18.17 -7.51 0.59
CA SER A 344 18.31 -8.22 -0.69
C SER A 344 17.10 -7.99 -1.58
N MET A 345 15.89 -7.78 -1.04
CA MET A 345 14.72 -7.52 -1.87
C MET A 345 14.86 -6.25 -2.72
N GLN A 346 15.40 -5.14 -2.21
CA GLN A 346 15.68 -3.99 -3.07
C GLN A 346 17.05 -4.03 -3.74
N GLN A 347 18.10 -4.63 -3.18
CA GLN A 347 19.36 -4.79 -3.92
C GLN A 347 19.24 -5.78 -5.09
N PHE A 348 18.41 -6.83 -5.04
CA PHE A 348 18.13 -7.68 -6.21
C PHE A 348 17.18 -7.02 -7.21
N ILE A 349 16.27 -6.14 -6.75
CA ILE A 349 15.34 -5.41 -7.61
C ILE A 349 16.01 -4.18 -8.24
N ALA A 350 17.00 -3.56 -7.58
CA ALA A 350 17.76 -2.40 -8.05
C ALA A 350 19.07 -2.77 -8.77
N ASN A 351 19.77 -3.85 -8.35
CA ASN A 351 21.02 -4.31 -8.98
C ASN A 351 20.77 -5.32 -10.11
N GLY A 352 19.62 -5.28 -10.78
CA GLY A 352 19.40 -5.99 -12.05
C GLY A 352 20.16 -5.40 -13.24
N LEU A 353 21.16 -4.56 -12.98
CA LEU A 353 22.10 -4.03 -13.96
C LEU A 353 23.52 -4.39 -13.48
N ILE A 354 24.23 -5.13 -14.34
CA ILE A 354 25.65 -5.57 -14.28
C ILE A 354 25.83 -6.81 -13.37
N SER A 355 26.11 -8.05 -13.83
CA SER A 355 26.62 -8.61 -15.10
C SER A 355 25.87 -9.89 -15.45
#